data_AF-A0A7D4CES6-F1
#
_entry.id   AF-A0A7D4CES6-F1
#
_cell.length_a   1.000
_cell.length_b   1.000
_cell.length_c   1.000
_cell.angle_alpha   90.00
_cell.angle_beta   90.00
_cell.angle_gamma   90.00
#
_symmetry.space_group_name_H-M   'P 1'
#
loop_
_entity.id
_entity.type
_entity.pdbx_description
1 polymer ?
#
loop_
_entity_poly.entity_id
_entity_poly.type
_entity_poly.pdbx_seq_one_letter_code
_entity_poly.pdbx_strand_id
1 'polypeptide(L)'
;MGAQGRIGLLDQGHYVCALPGDATGTAWIEQEGKAFAITGGSSYRTERGAGTYLLEGKQVTFTRGPLKGMMLLKLSSGLLQEVDKGGKLSRLRCHRTGPLSE
;
A
#
# COMPACT_ATOMS: atom_id res chain seq x y z
N MET A 1 -21.11 -18.64 11.39
CA MET A 1 -19.74 -19.17 11.19
C MET A 1 -18.88 -18.03 10.70
N GLY A 2 -18.00 -17.49 11.55
CA GLY A 2 -17.16 -16.34 11.22
C GLY A 2 -16.16 -16.70 10.13
N ALA A 3 -16.15 -15.95 9.04
CA ALA A 3 -15.09 -16.05 8.06
C ALA A 3 -13.79 -15.67 8.78
N GLN A 4 -12.97 -16.67 9.09
CA GLN A 4 -11.59 -16.49 9.52
C GLN A 4 -10.86 -15.86 8.34
N GLY A 5 -10.91 -14.53 8.26
CA GLY A 5 -10.21 -13.78 7.22
C GLY A 5 -8.75 -14.18 7.30
N ARG A 6 -8.24 -14.87 6.27
CA ARG A 6 -6.82 -15.23 6.22
C ARG A 6 -6.03 -13.94 6.32
N ILE A 7 -5.36 -13.77 7.46
CA ILE A 7 -4.43 -12.68 7.66
C ILE A 7 -3.22 -13.00 6.79
N GLY A 8 -3.00 -12.17 5.79
CA GLY A 8 -1.87 -12.27 4.89
C GLY A 8 -0.77 -11.30 5.28
N LEU A 9 0.37 -11.42 4.59
CA LEU A 9 1.42 -10.41 4.60
C LEU A 9 1.61 -9.84 3.19
N LEU A 10 2.01 -8.57 3.13
CA LEU A 10 2.55 -7.98 1.92
C LEU A 10 3.99 -8.47 1.72
N ASP A 11 4.41 -8.46 0.45
CA ASP A 11 5.78 -8.77 0.10
C ASP A 11 6.71 -7.71 0.69
N GLN A 12 7.85 -8.10 1.25
CA GLN A 12 8.80 -7.14 1.80
C GLN A 12 9.41 -6.31 0.68
N GLY A 13 9.60 -5.01 0.89
CA GLY A 13 10.18 -4.13 -0.12
C GLY A 13 9.63 -2.72 -0.11
N HIS A 14 10.15 -1.88 -1.01
CA HIS A 14 9.70 -0.51 -1.20
C HIS A 14 8.46 -0.47 -2.10
N TYR A 15 7.45 0.26 -1.66
CA TYR A 15 6.22 0.55 -2.37
C TYR A 15 6.12 2.04 -2.64
N VAL A 16 6.06 2.38 -3.92
CA VAL A 16 5.90 3.76 -4.39
C VAL A 16 4.47 3.94 -4.87
N CYS A 17 3.77 4.92 -4.31
CA CYS A 17 2.41 5.25 -4.71
C CYS A 17 2.43 6.36 -5.76
N ALA A 18 1.81 6.11 -6.91
CA ALA A 18 1.72 7.06 -8.00
C ALA A 18 0.28 7.12 -8.56
N LEU A 19 -0.09 8.29 -9.05
CA LEU A 19 -1.29 8.46 -9.86
C LEU A 19 -0.95 8.17 -11.33
N PRO A 20 -1.83 7.46 -12.07
CA PRO A 20 -1.68 7.32 -13.51
C PRO A 20 -1.76 8.72 -14.14
N GLY A 21 -0.69 9.11 -14.82
CA GLY A 21 -0.60 10.37 -15.53
C GLY A 21 -1.50 10.41 -16.76
N ASP A 22 -1.53 11.57 -17.42
CA ASP A 22 -2.24 11.77 -18.68
C ASP A 22 -1.37 11.37 -19.87
N ALA A 23 -2.03 10.96 -20.97
CA ALA A 23 -1.38 10.45 -22.19
C ALA A 23 -0.45 11.46 -22.90
N THR A 24 -0.38 12.69 -22.41
CA THR A 24 0.44 13.80 -22.91
C THR A 24 1.66 14.11 -22.03
N GLY A 25 1.87 13.39 -20.92
CA GLY A 25 2.93 13.67 -19.93
C GLY A 25 3.52 12.43 -19.27
N THR A 26 4.15 12.62 -18.10
CA THR A 26 4.79 11.53 -17.34
C THR A 26 3.79 10.43 -17.01
N ALA A 27 4.10 9.19 -17.39
CA ALA A 27 3.18 8.05 -17.26
C ALA A 27 2.73 7.77 -15.81
N TRP A 28 3.53 8.17 -14.82
CA TRP A 28 3.27 7.99 -13.40
C TRP A 28 3.67 9.24 -12.62
N ILE A 29 2.75 9.78 -11.84
CA ILE A 29 3.01 10.92 -10.95
C ILE A 29 3.10 10.39 -9.53
N GLU A 30 4.33 10.19 -9.07
CA GLU A 30 4.61 9.76 -7.69
C GLU A 30 3.99 10.73 -6.69
N GLN A 31 3.32 10.19 -5.68
CA GLN A 31 2.71 10.95 -4.61
C GLN A 31 3.66 10.96 -3.43
N GLU A 32 4.39 12.07 -3.31
CA GLU A 32 5.34 12.29 -2.24
C GLU A 32 4.67 12.12 -0.86
N GLY A 33 5.34 11.43 0.07
CA GLY A 33 4.81 11.13 1.40
C GLY A 33 3.79 9.99 1.47
N LYS A 34 3.40 9.38 0.35
CA LYS A 34 2.63 8.12 0.32
C LYS A 34 3.48 6.88 0.10
N ALA A 35 4.76 7.03 -0.23
CA ALA A 35 5.69 5.91 -0.32
C ALA A 35 5.91 5.25 1.04
N PHE A 36 6.02 3.93 1.05
CA PHE A 36 6.29 3.13 2.25
C PHE A 36 7.09 1.89 1.91
N ALA A 37 7.76 1.32 2.91
CA ALA A 37 8.50 0.08 2.78
C ALA A 37 7.94 -0.94 3.77
N ILE A 38 7.66 -2.15 3.30
CA ILE A 38 7.21 -3.26 4.14
C ILE A 38 8.44 -3.94 4.72
N THR A 39 8.63 -3.83 6.03
CA THR A 39 9.83 -4.34 6.72
C THR A 39 9.69 -5.80 7.16
N GLY A 40 8.47 -6.28 7.40
CA GLY A 40 8.22 -7.68 7.78
C GLY A 40 7.06 -7.83 8.76
N GLY A 41 6.57 -9.08 8.87
CA GLY A 41 5.32 -9.37 9.56
C GLY A 41 4.21 -8.48 8.98
N SER A 42 3.61 -7.64 9.82
CA SER A 42 2.60 -6.66 9.41
C SER A 42 3.06 -5.21 9.63
N SER A 43 4.36 -4.96 9.46
CA SER A 43 4.98 -3.66 9.73
C SER A 43 5.39 -2.93 8.45
N TYR A 44 5.30 -1.61 8.49
CA TYR A 44 5.78 -0.74 7.42
C TYR A 44 6.56 0.45 7.98
N ARG A 45 7.36 1.07 7.13
CA ARG A 45 8.11 2.30 7.40
C ARG A 45 7.91 3.30 6.28
N THR A 46 7.90 4.58 6.61
CA THR A 46 7.96 5.70 5.69
C THR A 46 9.04 6.66 6.17
N GLU A 47 9.31 7.71 5.40
CA GLU A 47 10.21 8.79 5.83
C GLU A 47 9.73 9.50 7.10
N ARG A 48 8.42 9.49 7.37
CA ARG A 48 7.81 10.14 8.53
C ARG A 48 7.74 9.26 9.78
N GLY A 49 8.02 7.96 9.67
CA GLY A 49 7.98 7.03 10.79
C GLY A 49 7.56 5.62 10.41
N ALA A 50 7.24 4.80 11.40
CA ALA A 50 6.84 3.41 11.20
C ALA A 50 5.41 3.14 11.71
N GLY A 51 4.82 2.05 11.26
CA GLY A 51 3.50 1.62 11.70
C GLY A 51 3.21 0.18 11.33
N THR A 52 1.93 -0.20 11.50
CA THR A 52 1.45 -1.54 11.19
C THR A 52 0.26 -1.48 10.25
N TYR A 53 0.11 -2.53 9.45
CA TYR A 53 -1.03 -2.76 8.58
C TYR A 53 -1.69 -4.09 8.94
N LEU A 54 -2.86 -4.33 8.36
CA LEU A 54 -3.57 -5.59 8.43
C LEU A 54 -3.97 -5.96 7.01
N LEU A 55 -3.59 -7.14 6.55
CA LEU A 55 -4.03 -7.66 5.25
C LEU A 55 -5.04 -8.78 5.49
N GLU A 56 -6.29 -8.56 5.10
CA GLU A 56 -7.37 -9.53 5.15
C GLU A 56 -7.79 -9.89 3.73
N GLY A 57 -7.45 -11.12 3.29
CA GLY A 57 -7.67 -11.56 1.91
C GLY A 57 -6.90 -10.71 0.90
N LYS A 58 -7.54 -9.67 0.35
CA LYS A 58 -6.91 -8.69 -0.55
C LYS A 58 -6.93 -7.27 0.01
N GLN A 59 -7.61 -7.02 1.13
CA GLN A 59 -7.74 -5.67 1.67
C GLN A 59 -6.63 -5.41 2.68
N VAL A 60 -5.83 -4.38 2.41
CA VAL A 60 -4.79 -3.86 3.29
C VAL A 60 -5.35 -2.65 4.02
N THR A 61 -5.33 -2.67 5.35
CA THR A 61 -5.77 -1.55 6.19
C THR A 61 -4.63 -1.12 7.09
N PHE A 62 -4.24 0.14 7.02
CA PHE A 62 -3.18 0.69 7.87
C PHE A 62 -3.76 1.07 9.25
N THR A 63 -3.33 0.38 10.30
CA THR A 63 -3.91 0.49 11.65
C THR A 63 -3.14 1.44 12.57
N ARG A 64 -1.82 1.61 12.35
CA ARG A 64 -0.94 2.52 13.11
C ARG A 64 0.03 3.26 12.19
N GLY A 65 0.64 4.33 12.71
CA GLY A 65 1.69 5.09 12.04
C GLY A 65 1.17 6.20 11.11
N PRO A 66 2.04 6.78 10.27
CA PRO A 66 1.71 7.94 9.44
C PRO A 66 0.65 7.68 8.36
N LEU A 67 0.45 6.43 7.95
CA LEU A 67 -0.57 6.02 6.98
C LEU A 67 -1.87 5.52 7.65
N LYS A 68 -2.04 5.70 8.97
CA LYS A 68 -3.21 5.21 9.71
C LYS A 68 -4.52 5.66 9.04
N GLY A 69 -5.42 4.69 8.82
CA GLY A 69 -6.72 4.91 8.20
C GLY A 69 -6.70 4.82 6.67
N MET A 70 -5.52 4.71 6.04
CA MET A 70 -5.43 4.39 4.63
C MET A 70 -5.85 2.93 4.39
N MET A 71 -6.58 2.70 3.31
CA MET A 71 -6.96 1.38 2.83
C MET A 71 -6.45 1.18 1.41
N LEU A 72 -5.89 0.00 1.14
CA LEU A 72 -5.47 -0.40 -0.19
C LEU A 72 -6.04 -1.77 -0.52
N LEU A 73 -6.28 -2.04 -1.80
CA LEU A 73 -6.62 -3.35 -2.32
C LEU A 73 -5.40 -3.95 -3.02
N LYS A 74 -4.98 -5.13 -2.58
CA LYS A 74 -3.95 -5.95 -3.22
C LYS A 74 -4.49 -6.55 -4.51
N LEU A 75 -4.05 -6.01 -5.63
CA LEU A 75 -4.35 -6.53 -6.97
C LEU A 75 -3.42 -7.68 -7.33
N SER A 76 -2.14 -7.57 -6.96
CA SER A 76 -1.09 -8.59 -7.20
C SER A 76 0.04 -8.47 -6.16
N SER A 77 1.03 -9.37 -6.19
CA SER A 77 2.11 -9.43 -5.18
C SER A 77 2.89 -8.12 -4.99
N GLY A 78 2.97 -7.30 -6.03
CA GLY A 78 3.61 -5.98 -5.99
C GLY A 78 2.73 -4.83 -6.47
N LEU A 79 1.41 -5.01 -6.55
CA LEU A 79 0.50 -3.95 -7.02
C LEU A 79 -0.69 -3.80 -6.08
N LEU A 80 -0.81 -2.59 -5.53
CA LEU A 80 -1.86 -2.17 -4.62
C LEU A 80 -2.59 -0.97 -5.24
N GLN A 81 -3.88 -0.82 -4.93
CA GLN A 81 -4.67 0.33 -5.35
C GLN A 81 -5.43 0.90 -4.16
N GLU A 82 -5.39 2.22 -3.98
CA GLU A 82 -6.04 2.87 -2.84
C GLU A 82 -7.56 2.69 -2.91
N VAL A 83 -8.16 2.49 -1.74
CA VAL A 83 -9.59 2.50 -1.53
C VAL A 83 -9.92 3.83 -0.85
N ASP A 84 -10.70 4.65 -1.52
CA ASP A 84 -11.18 5.91 -0.97
C ASP A 84 -12.12 5.66 0.23
N LYS A 85 -12.40 6.70 1.03
CA LYS A 85 -13.35 6.67 2.14
C LYS A 85 -14.73 6.14 1.76
N GLY A 86 -15.14 6.29 0.49
CA GLY A 86 -16.38 5.71 -0.03
C GLY A 86 -16.34 4.21 -0.34
N GLY A 87 -15.23 3.50 -0.07
CA GLY A 87 -15.07 2.08 -0.38
C GLY A 87 -14.81 1.78 -1.86
N LYS A 88 -14.56 2.81 -2.68
CA LYS A 88 -14.30 2.70 -4.12
C LYS A 88 -12.80 2.76 -4.41
N LEU A 89 -12.36 2.05 -5.44
CA LEU A 89 -10.98 2.10 -5.91
C LEU A 89 -10.64 3.49 -6.47
N SER A 90 -9.69 4.15 -5.82
CA SER A 90 -9.11 5.42 -6.22
C SER A 90 -8.13 5.22 -7.38
N ARG A 91 -7.75 6.32 -8.05
CA ARG A 91 -6.74 6.28 -9.12
C ARG A 91 -5.34 5.98 -8.59
N LEU A 92 -5.09 6.18 -7.29
CA LEU A 92 -3.78 5.97 -6.69
C LEU A 92 -3.41 4.48 -6.69
N ARG A 93 -2.26 4.15 -7.27
CA ARG A 93 -1.70 2.80 -7.29
C ARG A 93 -0.33 2.80 -6.65
N CYS A 94 -0.09 1.82 -5.78
CA CYS A 94 1.21 1.62 -5.15
C CYS A 94 1.86 0.36 -5.73
N HIS A 95 3.04 0.52 -6.32
CA HIS A 95 3.78 -0.55 -6.94
C HIS A 95 5.05 -0.85 -6.14
N ARG A 96 5.42 -2.12 -6.04
CA ARG A 96 6.66 -2.56 -5.39
C ARG A 96 7.83 -2.31 -6.34
N THR A 97 8.74 -1.42 -5.96
CA THR A 97 9.90 -1.02 -6.78
C THR A 97 11.14 -1.88 -6.55
N GLY A 98 11.23 -2.59 -5.42
CA GLY A 98 12.37 -3.45 -5.14
C GLY A 98 12.37 -4.04 -3.72
N PRO A 99 13.35 -4.90 -3.40
CA PRO A 99 13.59 -5.36 -2.03
C PRO A 99 13.95 -4.18 -1.12
N LEU A 100 13.86 -4.37 0.20
CA LEU A 100 14.42 -3.40 1.14
C LEU A 100 15.92 -3.32 0.87
N SER A 101 16.43 -2.14 0.53
CA SER A 101 17.88 -1.93 0.48
C SER A 101 18.40 -2.03 1.91
N GLU A 102 19.36 -2.92 2.12
CA GLU A 102 20.02 -3.21 3.40
C GLU A 102 20.75 -1.99 3.99
#